data_AF-A0A952LIS1-F1
#
_entry.id   AF-A0A952LIS1-F1
#
_cell.length_a   1.000
_cell.length_b   1.000
_cell.length_c   1.000
_cell.angle_alpha   90.00
_cell.angle_beta   90.00
_cell.angle_gamma   90.00
#
_symmetry.space_group_name_H-M   'P 1'
#
loop_
_entity.id
_entity.type
_entity.pdbx_description
1 polymer ?
#
loop_
_entity_poly.entity_id
_entity_poly.type
_entity_poly.pdbx_seq_one_letter_code
_entity_poly.pdbx_strand_id
1 'polypeptide(L)'
;MRITTVTGKISYIVGVFALILILNVFIFNRLVNPTFDVMIVAALNIAYVVVGVRIFRGADENRTDPRPWWRATARPAAGFWIGGGLAVAAFISCVGALASDPEDAFIPSISCLSYAVLAAFYLNSSVRLRGMDTVG
;
A
#
# COMPACT_ATOMS: atom_id res chain seq x y z
N MET A 1 -5.19 4.08 18.95
CA MET A 1 -5.19 5.44 18.34
C MET A 1 -5.82 5.36 16.95
N ARG A 2 -6.78 6.22 16.61
CA ARG A 2 -7.46 6.24 15.28
C ARG A 2 -7.40 7.63 14.68
N ILE A 3 -7.21 7.72 13.36
CA ILE A 3 -7.05 8.98 12.63
C ILE A 3 -8.28 9.19 11.73
N THR A 4 -9.03 10.25 12.00
CA THR A 4 -10.28 10.60 11.28
C THR A 4 -10.12 11.83 10.40
N THR A 5 -9.27 12.78 10.80
CA THR A 5 -9.04 14.03 10.07
C THR A 5 -8.27 13.79 8.77
N VAL A 6 -8.59 14.54 7.72
CA VAL A 6 -7.86 14.48 6.44
C VAL A 6 -6.39 14.85 6.66
N THR A 7 -6.13 15.92 7.40
CA THR A 7 -4.78 16.37 7.74
C THR A 7 -3.98 15.30 8.47
N GLY A 8 -4.59 14.56 9.41
CA GLY A 8 -3.91 13.49 10.12
C GLY A 8 -3.57 12.29 9.23
N LYS A 9 -4.41 11.99 8.23
CA LYS A 9 -4.11 10.93 7.25
C LYS A 9 -2.96 11.34 6.35
N ILE A 10 -2.96 12.59 5.87
CA ILE A 10 -1.89 13.13 5.03
C ILE A 10 -0.58 13.17 5.81
N SER A 11 -0.58 13.68 7.05
CA SER A 11 0.64 13.75 7.86
C SER A 11 1.20 12.36 8.18
N TYR A 12 0.34 11.36 8.39
CA TYR A 12 0.78 9.97 8.54
C TYR A 12 1.43 9.46 7.24
N ILE A 13 0.76 9.60 6.10
CA ILE A 13 1.26 9.10 4.81
C ILE A 13 2.59 9.77 4.48
N VAL A 14 2.65 11.09 4.50
CA VAL A 14 3.85 11.87 4.17
C VAL A 14 4.95 11.63 5.20
N GLY A 15 4.63 11.65 6.49
CA GLY A 15 5.61 11.51 7.56
C GLY A 15 6.26 10.12 7.60
N VAL A 16 5.46 9.05 7.50
CA VAL A 16 6.00 7.69 7.49
C VAL A 16 6.73 7.40 6.19
N PHE A 17 6.23 7.87 5.05
CA PHE A 17 6.92 7.73 3.78
C PHE A 17 8.28 8.45 3.78
N ALA A 18 8.32 9.70 4.27
CA ALA A 18 9.56 10.45 4.42
C ALA A 18 10.54 9.75 5.38
N LEU A 19 10.04 9.18 6.48
CA LEU A 19 10.86 8.39 7.40
C LEU A 19 11.46 7.16 6.71
N ILE A 20 10.67 6.39 5.96
CA ILE A 20 11.17 5.23 5.20
C ILE A 20 12.24 5.67 4.19
N LEU A 21 12.03 6.78 3.49
CA LEU A 21 12.99 7.35 2.54
C LEU A 21 14.30 7.74 3.24
N ILE A 22 14.22 8.44 4.38
CA ILE A 22 15.39 8.84 5.17
C ILE A 22 16.15 7.59 5.66
N LEU A 23 15.45 6.60 6.20
CA LEU A 23 16.07 5.35 6.65
C LEU A 23 16.75 4.61 5.50
N ASN A 24 16.12 4.55 4.32
CA ASN A 24 16.72 3.93 3.15
C ASN A 24 17.99 4.64 2.69
N VAL A 25 17.93 5.97 2.49
CA VAL A 25 19.04 6.77 1.97
C VAL A 25 20.24 6.80 2.93
N PHE A 26 19.99 6.96 4.22
CA PHE A 26 21.07 7.16 5.20
C PHE A 26 21.51 5.88 5.90
N ILE A 27 20.67 4.85 5.97
CA ILE A 27 20.92 3.63 6.75
C ILE A 27 20.94 2.40 5.85
N PHE A 28 19.82 1.99 5.25
CA PHE A 28 19.72 0.68 4.61
C PHE A 28 20.66 0.54 3.39
N ASN A 29 20.66 1.51 2.48
CA ASN A 29 21.55 1.51 1.31
C ASN A 29 23.05 1.47 1.69
N ARG A 30 23.41 1.86 2.92
CA ARG A 30 24.80 1.83 3.41
C ARG A 30 25.16 0.53 4.14
N LEU A 31 24.19 -0.15 4.72
CA LEU A 31 24.42 -1.28 5.64
C LEU A 31 24.08 -2.65 5.04
N VAL A 32 23.23 -2.71 4.03
CA VAL A 32 22.79 -3.96 3.40
C VAL A 32 23.04 -3.96 1.90
N ASN A 33 23.09 -5.16 1.30
CA ASN A 33 23.19 -5.28 -0.15
C ASN A 33 21.86 -4.84 -0.83
N PRO A 34 21.87 -4.56 -2.14
CA PRO A 34 20.70 -4.07 -2.86
C PRO A 34 19.47 -5.00 -2.77
N THR A 35 19.71 -6.32 -2.75
CA THR A 35 18.66 -7.35 -2.64
C THR A 35 17.91 -7.27 -1.31
N PHE A 36 18.63 -7.14 -0.20
CA PHE A 36 18.02 -6.99 1.12
C PHE A 36 17.41 -5.60 1.29
N ASP A 37 18.03 -4.56 0.72
CA ASP A 37 17.50 -3.20 0.78
C ASP A 37 16.09 -3.12 0.16
N VAL A 38 15.91 -3.63 -1.07
CA VAL A 38 14.60 -3.62 -1.73
C VAL A 38 13.57 -4.42 -0.94
N MET A 39 13.94 -5.55 -0.35
CA MET A 39 13.03 -6.36 0.46
C MET A 39 12.60 -5.64 1.74
N ILE A 40 13.53 -4.97 2.43
CA ILE A 40 13.24 -4.18 3.63
C ILE A 40 12.31 -3.03 3.28
N VAL A 41 12.63 -2.27 2.24
CA VAL A 41 11.81 -1.14 1.80
C VAL A 41 10.43 -1.60 1.36
N ALA A 42 10.31 -2.69 0.59
CA ALA A 42 9.03 -3.25 0.20
C ALA A 42 8.20 -3.70 1.41
N ALA A 43 8.80 -4.40 2.37
CA ALA A 43 8.14 -4.85 3.59
C ALA A 43 7.65 -3.66 4.44
N LEU A 44 8.47 -2.62 4.60
CA LEU A 44 8.09 -1.40 5.30
C LEU A 44 6.96 -0.65 4.56
N ASN A 45 6.98 -0.65 3.23
CA ASN A 45 5.92 -0.07 2.40
C ASN A 45 4.57 -0.79 2.62
N ILE A 46 4.58 -2.13 2.57
CA ILE A 46 3.38 -2.92 2.85
C ILE A 46 2.91 -2.70 4.29
N ALA A 47 3.84 -2.71 5.26
CA ALA A 47 3.52 -2.54 6.67
C ALA A 47 2.88 -1.19 6.96
N TYR A 48 3.39 -0.07 6.43
CA TYR A 48 2.76 1.23 6.67
C TYR A 48 1.36 1.30 6.03
N VAL A 49 1.15 0.70 4.84
CA VAL A 49 -0.18 0.67 4.22
C VAL A 49 -1.13 -0.14 5.10
N VAL A 50 -0.72 -1.32 5.55
CA VAL A 50 -1.52 -2.20 6.42
C VAL A 50 -1.85 -1.50 7.73
N VAL A 51 -0.89 -0.83 8.37
CA VAL A 51 -1.15 -0.05 9.59
C VAL A 51 -2.10 1.11 9.29
N GLY A 52 -1.86 1.86 8.21
CA GLY A 52 -2.68 2.97 7.73
C GLY A 52 -4.16 2.60 7.57
N VAL A 53 -4.47 1.52 6.84
CA VAL A 53 -5.87 1.07 6.64
C VAL A 53 -6.56 0.63 7.92
N ARG A 54 -5.79 0.26 8.97
CA ARG A 54 -6.33 -0.13 10.27
C ARG A 54 -6.60 1.05 11.18
N ILE A 55 -5.76 2.08 11.14
CA ILE A 55 -5.89 3.29 11.98
C ILE A 55 -6.78 4.36 11.35
N PHE A 56 -6.89 4.41 10.02
CA PHE A 56 -7.72 5.38 9.31
C PHE A 56 -9.20 5.02 9.41
N ARG A 57 -10.04 6.02 9.69
CA ARG A 57 -11.50 5.88 9.71
C ARG A 57 -12.20 6.89 8.83
N GLY A 58 -13.30 6.45 8.21
CA GLY A 58 -14.21 7.34 7.49
C GLY A 58 -14.99 8.25 8.44
N ALA A 59 -15.63 9.30 7.90
CA ALA A 59 -16.51 10.17 8.67
C ALA A 59 -17.70 9.38 9.25
N ASP A 60 -18.29 8.52 8.41
CA ASP A 60 -19.53 7.77 8.65
C ASP A 60 -19.28 6.34 9.19
N GLU A 61 -18.03 6.01 9.55
CA GLU A 61 -17.65 4.65 9.94
C GLU A 61 -17.55 4.49 11.46
N ASN A 62 -17.99 3.33 11.97
CA ASN A 62 -17.87 3.03 13.40
C ASN A 62 -16.40 3.11 13.87
N ARG A 63 -16.18 3.97 14.89
CA ARG A 63 -14.87 4.24 15.47
C ARG A 63 -14.50 3.28 16.59
N THR A 64 -15.41 2.45 17.09
CA THR A 64 -15.10 1.45 18.14
C THR A 64 -14.75 0.11 17.52
N ASP A 65 -15.50 -0.31 16.51
CA ASP A 65 -15.41 -1.70 16.06
C ASP A 65 -14.13 -1.98 15.26
N PRO A 66 -13.54 -3.17 15.40
CA PRO A 66 -12.47 -3.62 14.52
C PRO A 66 -12.97 -3.71 13.08
N ARG A 67 -12.24 -3.11 12.15
CA ARG A 67 -12.57 -3.20 10.73
C ARG A 67 -12.26 -4.63 10.24
N PRO A 68 -13.14 -5.29 9.48
CA PRO A 68 -12.86 -6.60 8.90
C PRO A 68 -11.53 -6.64 8.15
N TRP A 69 -10.84 -7.78 8.20
CA TRP A 69 -9.48 -7.88 7.65
C TRP A 69 -9.42 -7.53 6.15
N TRP A 70 -10.46 -7.87 5.40
CA TRP A 70 -10.54 -7.63 3.96
C TRP A 70 -10.82 -6.15 3.59
N ARG A 71 -11.25 -5.30 4.54
CA ARG A 71 -11.69 -3.93 4.26
C ARG A 71 -10.52 -2.94 4.38
N ALA A 72 -10.11 -2.37 3.25
CA ALA A 72 -9.02 -1.40 3.14
C ALA A 72 -9.50 0.05 3.28
N THR A 73 -10.71 0.37 2.80
CA THR A 73 -11.27 1.72 2.78
C THR A 73 -12.69 1.76 3.36
N ALA A 74 -13.17 2.98 3.65
CA ALA A 74 -14.55 3.18 4.11
C ALA A 74 -15.55 3.13 2.94
N ARG A 75 -15.18 3.68 1.78
CA ARG A 75 -16.02 3.78 0.57
C ARG A 75 -15.40 2.99 -0.60
N PRO A 76 -16.22 2.39 -1.50
CA PRO A 76 -15.73 1.65 -2.65
C PRO A 76 -14.88 2.51 -3.61
N ALA A 77 -15.34 3.74 -3.90
CA ALA A 77 -14.69 4.62 -4.88
C ALA A 77 -13.22 4.90 -4.54
N ALA A 78 -12.91 5.16 -3.26
CA ALA A 78 -11.54 5.42 -2.82
C ALA A 78 -10.63 4.20 -3.03
N GLY A 79 -11.14 2.98 -2.77
CA GLY A 79 -10.35 1.77 -2.98
C GLY A 79 -10.16 1.43 -4.46
N PHE A 80 -11.08 1.83 -5.36
CA PHE A 80 -10.87 1.69 -6.80
C PHE A 80 -9.80 2.63 -7.33
N TRP A 81 -9.77 3.89 -6.88
CA TRP A 81 -8.72 4.84 -7.27
C TRP A 81 -7.34 4.40 -6.78
N ILE A 82 -7.22 4.02 -5.50
CA ILE A 82 -5.95 3.56 -4.92
C ILE A 82 -5.53 2.22 -5.53
N GLY A 83 -6.45 1.25 -5.60
CA GLY A 83 -6.19 -0.07 -6.18
C GLY A 83 -5.85 0.00 -7.66
N GLY A 84 -6.52 0.86 -8.42
CA GLY A 84 -6.23 1.11 -9.83
C GLY A 84 -4.85 1.75 -10.05
N GLY A 85 -4.50 2.76 -9.25
CA GLY A 85 -3.16 3.35 -9.29
C GLY A 85 -2.05 2.33 -8.97
N LEU A 86 -2.28 1.50 -7.94
CA LEU A 86 -1.36 0.41 -7.60
C LEU A 86 -1.31 -0.67 -8.70
N ALA A 87 -2.41 -0.97 -9.38
CA ALA A 87 -2.43 -1.91 -10.49
C ALA A 87 -1.61 -1.40 -11.68
N VAL A 88 -1.69 -0.10 -11.98
CA VAL A 88 -0.85 0.54 -13.01
C VAL A 88 0.63 0.48 -12.59
N ALA A 89 0.95 0.80 -11.34
CA ALA A 89 2.32 0.70 -10.82
C ALA A 89 2.84 -0.75 -10.91
N ALA A 90 2.01 -1.73 -10.53
CA ALA A 90 2.34 -3.15 -10.66
C ALA A 90 2.61 -3.55 -12.11
N PHE A 91 1.75 -3.12 -13.04
CA PHE A 91 1.93 -3.37 -14.46
C PHE A 91 3.26 -2.81 -14.97
N ILE A 92 3.58 -1.55 -14.66
CA ILE A 92 4.85 -0.92 -15.05
C ILE A 92 6.04 -1.71 -14.48
N SER A 93 6.00 -2.06 -13.19
CA SER A 93 7.07 -2.84 -12.56
C SER A 93 7.21 -4.24 -13.17
N CYS A 94 6.11 -4.90 -13.53
CA CYS A 94 6.16 -6.21 -14.17
C CYS A 94 6.71 -6.15 -15.58
N VAL A 95 6.32 -5.14 -16.38
CA VAL A 95 6.93 -4.90 -17.69
C VAL A 95 8.43 -4.63 -17.55
N GLY A 96 8.82 -3.81 -16.56
CA GLY A 96 10.23 -3.59 -16.24
C GLY A 96 10.97 -4.89 -15.93
N ALA A 97 10.40 -5.74 -15.07
CA ALA A 97 10.99 -7.03 -14.72
C ALA A 97 11.15 -7.99 -15.91
N LEU A 98 10.18 -8.01 -16.82
CA LEU A 98 10.21 -8.84 -18.02
C LEU A 98 11.16 -8.31 -19.11
N ALA A 99 11.44 -7.00 -19.09
CA ALA A 99 12.34 -6.35 -20.04
C ALA A 99 13.80 -6.30 -19.54
N SER A 100 14.04 -6.54 -18.26
CA SER A 100 15.38 -6.56 -17.66
C SER A 100 16.13 -7.86 -17.95
N ASP A 101 17.45 -7.77 -17.99
CA ASP A 101 18.32 -8.93 -17.91
C ASP A 101 18.13 -9.66 -16.56
N PRO A 102 18.36 -10.99 -16.49
CA PRO A 102 18.08 -11.79 -15.29
C PRO A 102 18.73 -11.26 -14.00
N GLU A 103 19.93 -10.68 -14.09
CA GLU A 103 20.67 -10.06 -13.00
C GLU A 103 20.00 -8.81 -12.42
N ASP A 104 19.26 -8.05 -13.24
CA ASP A 104 18.63 -6.77 -12.86
C ASP A 104 17.13 -6.92 -12.59
N ALA A 105 16.52 -8.03 -13.01
CA ALA A 105 15.08 -8.26 -12.92
C ALA A 105 14.56 -8.39 -11.47
N PHE A 106 15.43 -8.61 -10.47
CA PHE A 106 15.01 -8.87 -9.10
C PHE A 106 14.25 -7.68 -8.47
N ILE A 107 14.80 -6.48 -8.55
CA ILE A 107 14.21 -5.25 -7.97
C ILE A 107 12.81 -4.95 -8.55
N PRO A 108 12.64 -4.88 -9.89
CA PRO A 108 11.33 -4.64 -10.48
C PRO A 108 10.35 -5.81 -10.23
N SER A 109 10.83 -7.06 -10.08
CA SER A 109 9.98 -8.19 -9.72
C SER A 109 9.37 -8.03 -8.32
N ILE A 110 10.19 -7.67 -7.33
CA ILE A 110 9.71 -7.41 -5.95
C ILE A 110 8.73 -6.22 -5.93
N SER A 111 9.01 -5.17 -6.70
CA SER A 111 8.12 -4.03 -6.84
C SER A 111 6.78 -4.44 -7.46
N CYS A 112 6.80 -5.23 -8.54
CA CYS A 112 5.59 -5.73 -9.17
C CYS A 112 4.73 -6.54 -8.19
N LEU A 113 5.33 -7.50 -7.50
CA LEU A 113 4.62 -8.34 -6.53
C LEU A 113 4.01 -7.49 -5.41
N SER A 114 4.77 -6.55 -4.86
CA SER A 114 4.31 -5.67 -3.78
C SER A 114 3.11 -4.82 -4.20
N TYR A 115 3.20 -4.18 -5.36
CA TYR A 115 2.10 -3.37 -5.89
C TYR A 115 0.89 -4.22 -6.29
N ALA A 116 1.10 -5.39 -6.90
CA ALA A 116 0.03 -6.30 -7.30
C ALA A 116 -0.76 -6.81 -6.09
N VAL A 117 -0.08 -7.19 -5.01
CA VAL A 117 -0.71 -7.61 -3.76
C VAL A 117 -1.54 -6.49 -3.15
N LEU A 118 -0.99 -5.28 -3.05
CA LEU A 118 -1.71 -4.13 -2.53
C LEU A 118 -2.90 -3.75 -3.43
N ALA A 119 -2.72 -3.75 -4.76
CA ALA A 119 -3.78 -3.50 -5.72
C ALA A 119 -4.93 -4.50 -5.54
N ALA A 120 -4.62 -5.79 -5.50
CA ALA A 120 -5.60 -6.85 -5.28
C ALA A 120 -6.33 -6.67 -3.94
N PHE A 121 -5.62 -6.30 -2.88
CA PHE A 121 -6.22 -6.01 -1.57
C PHE A 121 -7.22 -4.85 -1.62
N TYR A 122 -6.85 -3.71 -2.22
CA TYR A 122 -7.74 -2.55 -2.35
C TYR A 122 -8.93 -2.82 -3.29
N LEU A 123 -8.71 -3.50 -4.42
CA LEU A 123 -9.77 -3.84 -5.36
C LEU A 123 -10.76 -4.85 -4.77
N ASN A 124 -10.28 -5.89 -4.09
CA ASN A 124 -11.14 -6.85 -3.38
C ASN A 124 -11.97 -6.14 -2.29
N SER A 125 -11.36 -5.22 -1.53
CA SER A 125 -12.09 -4.39 -0.58
C SER A 125 -13.21 -3.59 -1.26
N SER A 126 -12.93 -2.96 -2.40
CA SER A 126 -13.91 -2.14 -3.13
C SER A 126 -15.03 -2.95 -3.75
N VAL A 127 -14.73 -4.12 -4.33
CA VAL A 127 -15.75 -5.02 -4.90
C VAL A 127 -16.70 -5.49 -3.83
N ARG A 128 -16.18 -5.90 -2.67
CA ARG A 128 -17.02 -6.32 -1.53
C ARG A 128 -17.89 -5.17 -1.04
N LEU A 129 -17.32 -3.98 -0.82
CA LEU A 129 -18.06 -2.80 -0.37
C LEU A 129 -19.18 -2.41 -1.34
N ARG A 130 -18.89 -2.40 -2.64
CA ARG A 130 -19.90 -2.13 -3.66
C ARG A 130 -21.05 -3.12 -3.61
N GLY A 131 -20.74 -4.41 -3.40
CA GLY A 131 -21.74 -5.45 -3.21
C GLY A 131 -22.65 -5.16 -2.02
N MET A 132 -22.10 -4.71 -0.88
CA MET A 132 -22.89 -4.34 0.30
C MET A 132 -23.73 -3.08 0.10
N ASP A 133 -23.23 -2.09 -0.64
CA ASP A 133 -23.97 -0.86 -0.94
C ASP A 133 -25.17 -1.10 -1.89
N THR A 134 -25.14 -2.15 -2.72
CA THR A 134 -26.22 -2.47 -3.68
C THR A 134 -27.36 -3.33 -3.11
N VAL A 135 -27.23 -3.87 -1.89
CA VAL A 135 -28.26 -4.71 -1.25
C VAL A 135 -29.14 -3.93 -0.25
N GLY A 136 -28.88 -2.63 -0.06
CA GLY A 136 -29.69 -1.72 0.76
C GLY A 136 -30.55 -0.80 -0.09
#